data_AF-A0AA88IM59-F1
#
_entry.id   AF-A0AA88IM59-F1
#
_cell.length_a   1.000
_cell.length_b   1.000
_cell.length_c   1.000
_cell.angle_alpha   90.00
_cell.angle_beta   90.00
_cell.angle_gamma   90.00
#
_symmetry.space_group_name_H-M   'P 1'
#
loop_
_entity.id
_entity.type
_entity.pdbx_description
1 polymer ?
#
loop_
_entity_poly.entity_id
_entity_poly.type
_entity_poly.pdbx_seq_one_letter_code
_entity_poly.pdbx_strand_id
1 'polypeptide(L)'
;MSITFSYRRKEVVQENPAAGEFKARCPALFPIDEINAEFQHITTVPLETTFMAQLDSYLPQLTSIFNNNGGVSGQKLAKHLVNLQEVNICNPFTHATSDINLKRASVPKALCIYLGEDDGHLIREYKDIEGDDIQRDLQKSTMGVYVINKEGGEIGAHDDIGIHVEGEIILDNIGSVAQACAMMLGVIYVLNMAYPKELKYFYEFIQKVLLKMDGERLSPKSLD
;
A
#
# COMPACT_ATOMS: atom_id res chain seq x y z
N MET A 1 -27.68 -10.39 -9.78
CA MET A 1 -27.62 -9.27 -10.74
C MET A 1 -26.32 -8.53 -10.45
N SER A 2 -25.38 -8.46 -11.39
CA SER A 2 -24.11 -7.75 -11.19
C SER A 2 -24.36 -6.26 -11.22
N ILE A 3 -23.98 -5.54 -10.16
CA ILE A 3 -24.04 -4.08 -10.12
C ILE A 3 -23.09 -3.54 -11.20
N THR A 4 -23.49 -2.53 -11.97
CA THR A 4 -22.65 -1.96 -13.04
C THR A 4 -21.66 -0.94 -12.49
N PHE A 5 -20.58 -0.67 -13.24
CA PHE A 5 -19.61 0.40 -12.92
C PHE A 5 -20.31 1.73 -12.62
N SER A 6 -21.19 2.19 -13.52
CA SER A 6 -21.89 3.48 -13.36
C SER A 6 -22.73 3.54 -12.08
N TYR A 7 -23.37 2.44 -11.69
CA TYR A 7 -24.14 2.39 -10.45
C TYR A 7 -23.23 2.48 -9.23
N ARG A 8 -22.15 1.68 -9.18
CA ARG A 8 -21.16 1.72 -8.09
C ARG A 8 -20.58 3.12 -7.92
N ARG A 9 -20.15 3.74 -9.03
CA ARG A 9 -19.59 5.11 -8.99
C ARG A 9 -20.60 6.13 -8.51
N LYS A 10 -21.87 6.03 -8.91
CA LYS A 10 -22.92 6.92 -8.43
C LYS A 10 -23.09 6.79 -6.91
N GLU A 11 -23.22 5.58 -6.40
CA GLU A 11 -23.39 5.30 -4.96
C GLU A 11 -22.19 5.82 -4.16
N VAL A 12 -20.97 5.43 -4.53
CA VAL A 12 -19.75 5.84 -3.81
C VAL A 12 -19.56 7.36 -3.81
N VAL A 13 -19.87 8.04 -4.92
CA VAL A 13 -19.66 9.50 -5.03
C VAL A 13 -20.79 10.28 -4.35
N GLN A 14 -22.04 9.84 -4.44
CA GLN A 14 -23.20 10.60 -3.96
C GLN A 14 -23.58 10.26 -2.52
N GLU A 15 -23.48 8.99 -2.15
CA GLU A 15 -23.93 8.49 -0.84
C GLU A 15 -22.78 8.40 0.16
N ASN A 16 -21.53 8.36 -0.31
CA ASN A 16 -20.31 8.24 0.50
C ASN A 16 -20.46 7.20 1.64
N PRO A 17 -20.82 5.95 1.32
CA PRO A 17 -21.08 4.92 2.32
C PRO A 17 -19.79 4.52 3.06
N ALA A 18 -19.94 3.96 4.27
CA ALA A 18 -18.85 3.32 4.96
C ALA A 18 -18.30 2.14 4.14
N ALA A 19 -16.99 1.89 4.22
CA ALA A 19 -16.30 0.92 3.38
C ALA A 19 -16.85 -0.51 3.60
N GLY A 20 -17.10 -0.89 4.86
CA GLY A 20 -17.68 -2.18 5.21
C GLY A 20 -19.11 -2.37 4.66
N GLU A 21 -19.94 -1.33 4.73
CA GLU A 21 -21.30 -1.38 4.19
C GLU A 21 -21.30 -1.51 2.66
N PHE A 22 -20.43 -0.75 1.98
CA PHE A 22 -20.30 -0.83 0.54
C PHE A 22 -19.74 -2.20 0.11
N LYS A 23 -18.77 -2.75 0.84
CA LYS A 23 -18.26 -4.11 0.63
C LYS A 23 -19.35 -5.17 0.81
N ALA A 24 -20.21 -5.03 1.81
CA ALA A 24 -21.32 -5.96 2.02
C ALA A 24 -22.34 -5.94 0.86
N ARG A 25 -22.57 -4.77 0.24
CA ARG A 25 -23.47 -4.64 -0.93
C ARG A 25 -22.81 -5.04 -2.25
N CYS A 26 -21.52 -4.76 -2.41
CA CYS A 26 -20.75 -5.00 -3.63
C CYS A 26 -19.55 -5.94 -3.41
N PRO A 27 -19.71 -7.14 -2.81
CA PRO A 27 -18.56 -7.99 -2.45
C PRO A 27 -17.75 -8.43 -3.66
N ALA A 28 -18.39 -8.57 -4.83
CA ALA A 28 -17.75 -8.92 -6.08
C ALA A 28 -16.78 -7.85 -6.62
N LEU A 29 -16.75 -6.64 -6.05
CA LEU A 29 -15.78 -5.60 -6.42
C LEU A 29 -14.43 -5.76 -5.72
N PHE A 30 -14.40 -6.48 -4.59
CA PHE A 30 -13.23 -6.58 -3.72
C PHE A 30 -12.28 -7.77 -3.97
N PRO A 31 -12.37 -8.53 -5.07
CA PRO A 31 -11.21 -9.25 -5.59
C PRO A 31 -10.14 -8.30 -6.15
N ILE A 32 -8.86 -8.69 -6.08
CA ILE A 32 -7.73 -7.89 -6.59
C ILE A 32 -7.93 -7.49 -8.05
N ASP A 33 -8.33 -8.44 -8.91
CA ASP A 33 -8.53 -8.20 -10.35
C ASP A 33 -9.64 -7.16 -10.61
N GLU A 34 -10.71 -7.18 -9.81
CA GLU A 34 -11.86 -6.28 -9.94
C GLU A 34 -11.51 -4.86 -9.48
N ILE A 35 -10.73 -4.72 -8.40
CA ILE A 35 -10.20 -3.41 -7.98
C ILE A 35 -9.26 -2.84 -9.05
N ASN A 36 -8.40 -3.66 -9.65
CA ASN A 36 -7.54 -3.21 -10.75
C ASN A 36 -8.36 -2.74 -11.95
N ALA A 37 -9.35 -3.52 -12.37
CA ALA A 37 -10.21 -3.17 -13.50
C ALA A 37 -10.99 -1.88 -13.22
N GLU A 38 -11.55 -1.72 -12.02
CA GLU A 38 -12.28 -0.51 -11.62
C GLU A 38 -11.35 0.71 -11.56
N PHE A 39 -10.15 0.56 -10.97
CA PHE A 39 -9.14 1.61 -10.95
C PHE A 39 -8.72 2.03 -12.36
N GLN A 40 -8.45 1.08 -13.24
CA GLN A 40 -8.08 1.35 -14.62
C GLN A 40 -9.22 2.02 -15.37
N HIS A 41 -10.48 1.68 -15.10
CA HIS A 41 -11.61 2.37 -15.69
C HIS A 41 -11.72 3.83 -15.21
N ILE A 42 -11.41 4.10 -13.92
CA ILE A 42 -11.43 5.46 -13.37
C ILE A 42 -10.26 6.32 -13.90
N THR A 43 -9.07 5.73 -14.03
CA THR A 43 -7.81 6.48 -14.20
C THR A 43 -7.16 6.29 -15.55
N THR A 44 -7.58 5.29 -16.32
CA THR A 44 -6.94 4.78 -17.54
C THR A 44 -5.55 4.15 -17.34
N VAL A 45 -5.08 4.01 -16.09
CA VAL A 45 -3.76 3.46 -15.74
C VAL A 45 -3.90 2.05 -15.18
N PRO A 46 -3.12 1.05 -15.67
CA PRO A 46 -3.11 -0.29 -15.09
C PRO A 46 -2.29 -0.29 -13.79
N LEU A 47 -2.97 -0.38 -12.64
CA LEU A 47 -2.41 -0.08 -11.31
C LEU A 47 -1.19 -0.91 -10.93
N GLU A 48 -1.35 -2.21 -10.66
CA GLU A 48 -0.27 -3.04 -10.11
C GLU A 48 0.94 -3.12 -11.04
N THR A 49 0.69 -3.29 -12.34
CA THR A 49 1.76 -3.40 -13.34
C THR A 49 2.56 -2.11 -13.46
N THR A 50 1.88 -0.95 -13.50
CA THR A 50 2.55 0.36 -13.55
C THR A 50 3.31 0.63 -12.25
N PHE A 51 2.67 0.40 -11.11
CA PHE A 51 3.28 0.61 -9.79
C PHE A 51 4.56 -0.20 -9.63
N MET A 52 4.50 -1.51 -9.89
CA MET A 52 5.65 -2.40 -9.72
C MET A 52 6.79 -2.05 -10.68
N ALA A 53 6.48 -1.82 -11.95
CA ALA A 53 7.49 -1.45 -12.94
C ALA A 53 8.19 -0.13 -12.59
N GLN A 54 7.44 0.86 -12.11
CA GLN A 54 8.01 2.16 -11.74
C GLN A 54 8.76 2.08 -10.41
N LEU A 55 8.25 1.33 -9.42
CA LEU A 55 8.95 1.07 -8.17
C LEU A 55 10.34 0.47 -8.44
N ASP A 56 10.42 -0.57 -9.28
CA ASP A 56 11.69 -1.20 -9.67
C ASP A 56 12.61 -0.23 -10.41
N SER A 57 12.05 0.56 -11.35
CA SER A 57 12.83 1.54 -12.11
C SER A 57 13.41 2.65 -11.23
N TYR A 58 12.71 3.08 -10.19
CA TYR A 58 13.14 4.13 -9.27
C TYR A 58 13.97 3.61 -8.09
N LEU A 59 13.96 2.30 -7.84
CA LEU A 59 14.64 1.68 -6.69
C LEU A 59 16.11 2.10 -6.54
N PRO A 60 16.95 2.11 -7.59
CA PRO A 60 18.34 2.56 -7.44
C PRO A 60 18.47 4.04 -7.04
N GLN A 61 17.65 4.90 -7.65
CA GLN A 61 17.66 6.34 -7.38
C GLN A 61 17.16 6.63 -5.96
N LEU A 62 16.05 6.02 -5.56
CA LEU A 62 15.49 6.15 -4.21
C LEU A 62 16.47 5.63 -3.16
N THR A 63 17.10 4.49 -3.40
CA THR A 63 18.13 3.94 -2.51
C THR A 63 19.31 4.91 -2.35
N SER A 64 19.77 5.55 -3.43
CA SER A 64 20.82 6.57 -3.36
C SER A 64 20.37 7.80 -2.54
N ILE A 65 19.16 8.30 -2.77
CA ILE A 65 18.59 9.44 -2.02
C ILE A 65 18.50 9.12 -0.52
N PHE A 66 18.00 7.93 -0.17
CA PHE A 66 17.84 7.52 1.22
C PHE A 66 19.19 7.38 1.95
N ASN A 67 20.22 6.84 1.29
CA ASN A 67 21.56 6.70 1.88
C ASN A 67 22.24 8.05 2.13
N ASN A 68 21.92 9.07 1.33
CA ASN A 68 22.47 10.42 1.49
C ASN A 68 21.72 11.26 2.54
N ASN A 69 20.65 10.71 3.13
CA ASN A 69 19.85 11.43 4.12
C ASN A 69 20.50 11.35 5.51
N GLY A 70 20.80 12.50 6.10
CA GLY A 70 21.46 12.60 7.41
C GLY A 70 20.49 12.82 8.58
N GLY A 71 21.05 13.08 9.76
CA GLY A 71 20.29 13.48 10.95
C GLY A 71 19.33 12.40 11.48
N VAL A 72 18.26 12.84 12.13
CA VAL A 72 17.25 11.94 12.75
C VAL A 72 16.53 11.10 11.70
N SER A 73 16.18 11.67 10.55
CA SER A 73 15.52 10.92 9.47
C SER A 73 16.46 9.86 8.88
N GLY A 74 17.75 10.17 8.70
CA GLY A 74 18.75 9.19 8.28
C GLY A 74 18.88 8.01 9.26
N GLN A 75 18.86 8.28 10.56
CA GLN A 75 18.86 7.23 11.59
C GLN A 75 17.62 6.33 11.51
N LYS A 76 16.44 6.92 11.29
CA LYS A 76 15.19 6.16 11.10
C LYS A 76 15.21 5.34 9.80
N LEU A 77 15.81 5.85 8.73
CA LEU A 77 15.91 5.15 7.44
C LEU A 77 16.85 3.95 7.49
N ALA A 78 17.88 3.98 8.35
CA ALA A 78 18.88 2.93 8.44
C ALA A 78 18.29 1.53 8.64
N LYS A 79 17.19 1.41 9.39
CA LYS A 79 16.49 0.12 9.61
C LYS A 79 15.95 -0.52 8.32
N HIS A 80 15.56 0.30 7.34
CA HIS A 80 15.01 -0.17 6.06
C HIS A 80 16.08 -0.29 4.97
N LEU A 81 17.12 0.55 5.05
CA LEU A 81 18.24 0.55 4.10
C LEU A 81 19.01 -0.77 4.08
N VAL A 82 19.08 -1.50 5.20
CA VAL A 82 19.73 -2.83 5.27
C VAL A 82 19.14 -3.79 4.24
N ASN A 83 17.82 -3.74 4.02
CA ASN A 83 17.13 -4.59 3.05
C ASN A 83 17.28 -4.10 1.61
N LEU A 84 17.64 -2.83 1.40
CA LEU A 84 17.84 -2.21 0.09
C LEU A 84 19.26 -2.39 -0.45
N GLN A 85 20.22 -2.69 0.43
CA GLN A 85 21.60 -2.95 0.05
C GLN A 85 21.73 -4.28 -0.70
N GLU A 86 22.56 -4.31 -1.75
CA GLU A 86 23.01 -5.58 -2.30
C GLU A 86 23.94 -6.24 -1.30
N VAL A 87 23.51 -7.40 -0.81
CA VAL A 87 24.39 -8.30 -0.06
C VAL A 87 25.36 -8.92 -1.07
N ASN A 88 26.49 -8.25 -1.31
CA ASN A 88 27.66 -8.85 -1.98
C ASN A 88 28.31 -9.87 -1.03
N ILE A 89 27.60 -10.97 -0.74
CA ILE A 89 28.23 -12.12 -0.09
C ILE A 89 28.60 -13.09 -1.19
N CYS A 90 29.90 -13.10 -1.52
CA CYS A 90 30.57 -14.12 -2.29
C CYS A 90 30.61 -15.45 -1.50
N ASN A 91 29.46 -16.03 -1.15
CA ASN A 91 29.39 -17.36 -0.58
C ASN A 91 28.57 -18.28 -1.51
N PRO A 92 29.22 -19.21 -2.22
CA PRO A 92 28.56 -20.12 -3.15
C PRO A 92 27.64 -21.15 -2.46
N PHE A 93 27.57 -21.16 -1.12
CA PHE A 93 26.73 -22.08 -0.33
C PHE A 93 25.53 -21.43 0.36
N THR A 94 25.38 -20.10 0.28
CA THR A 94 24.16 -19.41 0.74
C THR A 94 23.45 -18.83 -0.47
N HIS A 95 22.26 -19.33 -0.79
CA HIS A 95 21.31 -18.61 -1.63
C HIS A 95 20.84 -17.35 -0.87
N ALA A 96 21.71 -16.35 -0.73
CA ALA A 96 21.28 -15.01 -0.35
C ALA A 96 20.73 -14.35 -1.63
N THR A 97 19.61 -14.86 -2.14
CA THR A 97 18.76 -14.03 -2.99
C THR A 97 18.32 -12.89 -2.09
N SER A 98 18.85 -11.68 -2.28
CA SER A 98 18.19 -10.51 -1.73
C SER A 98 16.78 -10.53 -2.31
N ASP A 99 15.80 -10.97 -1.53
CA ASP A 99 14.45 -11.16 -2.04
C ASP A 99 13.97 -9.81 -2.57
N ILE A 100 13.66 -9.77 -3.87
CA ILE A 100 13.19 -8.57 -4.52
C ILE A 100 11.94 -8.03 -3.79
N ASN A 101 11.15 -8.90 -3.17
CA ASN A 101 10.00 -8.51 -2.37
C ASN A 101 10.41 -7.80 -1.07
N LEU A 102 11.51 -8.18 -0.43
CA LEU A 102 12.04 -7.46 0.74
C LEU A 102 12.51 -6.05 0.35
N LYS A 103 13.19 -5.91 -0.79
CA LYS A 103 13.57 -4.60 -1.33
C LYS A 103 12.33 -3.76 -1.62
N ARG A 104 11.40 -4.30 -2.41
CA ARG A 104 10.15 -3.63 -2.77
C ARG A 104 9.29 -3.27 -1.55
N ALA A 105 9.26 -4.08 -0.50
CA ALA A 105 8.56 -3.78 0.75
C ALA A 105 9.24 -2.65 1.56
N SER A 106 10.56 -2.53 1.45
CA SER A 106 11.34 -1.55 2.21
C SER A 106 11.30 -0.15 1.58
N VAL A 107 11.11 -0.05 0.26
CA VAL A 107 11.02 1.25 -0.43
C VAL A 107 9.83 2.10 0.06
N PRO A 108 8.57 1.60 0.14
CA PRO A 108 7.44 2.38 0.64
C PRO A 108 7.65 2.90 2.07
N LYS A 109 8.16 2.06 2.97
CA LYS A 109 8.44 2.46 4.36
C LYS A 109 9.53 3.54 4.43
N ALA A 110 10.63 3.37 3.68
CA ALA A 110 11.69 4.36 3.60
C ALA A 110 11.19 5.68 2.97
N LEU A 111 10.33 5.59 1.96
CA LEU A 111 9.73 6.75 1.32
C LEU A 111 8.87 7.57 2.30
N CYS A 112 8.02 6.95 3.11
CA CYS A 112 7.26 7.65 4.17
C CYS A 112 8.19 8.46 5.08
N ILE A 113 9.23 7.81 5.63
CA ILE A 113 10.19 8.46 6.53
C ILE A 113 10.92 9.61 5.82
N TYR A 114 11.31 9.42 4.57
CA TYR A 114 11.98 10.45 3.76
C TYR A 114 11.09 11.69 3.55
N LEU A 115 9.78 11.48 3.36
CA LEU A 115 8.78 12.54 3.20
C LEU A 115 8.35 13.17 4.52
N GLY A 116 8.92 12.75 5.65
CA GLY A 116 8.58 13.26 6.99
C GLY A 116 7.32 12.64 7.59
N GLU A 117 6.84 11.53 7.04
CA GLU A 117 5.66 10.79 7.47
C GLU A 117 6.06 9.55 8.28
N ASP A 118 5.09 8.98 9.03
CA ASP A 118 5.32 7.79 9.85
C ASP A 118 4.98 6.52 9.04
N ASP A 119 5.95 5.61 8.90
CA ASP A 119 5.77 4.35 8.18
C ASP A 119 4.76 3.42 8.87
N GLY A 120 4.53 3.58 10.18
CA GLY A 120 3.52 2.84 10.94
C GLY A 120 2.07 3.23 10.60
N HIS A 121 1.84 4.40 9.99
CA HIS A 121 0.53 4.74 9.42
C HIS A 121 0.28 4.02 8.10
N LEU A 122 1.34 3.68 7.35
CA LEU A 122 1.24 2.96 6.09
C LEU A 122 1.11 1.45 6.30
N ILE A 123 2.05 0.87 7.06
CA ILE A 123 2.16 -0.58 7.29
C ILE A 123 2.23 -0.85 8.79
N ARG A 124 1.28 -1.62 9.30
CA ARG A 124 1.28 -2.15 10.66
C ARG A 124 1.75 -3.60 10.65
N GLU A 125 2.74 -3.90 11.46
CA GLU A 125 3.31 -5.24 11.56
C GLU A 125 2.95 -5.86 12.90
N TYR A 126 2.35 -7.05 12.84
CA TYR A 126 1.96 -7.83 13.99
C TYR A 126 2.83 -9.07 14.09
N LYS A 127 3.14 -9.44 15.33
CA LYS A 127 3.85 -10.67 15.68
C LYS A 127 3.37 -11.09 17.06
N ASP A 128 3.13 -12.39 17.25
CA ASP A 128 2.76 -12.98 18.54
C ASP A 128 1.56 -12.28 19.21
N ILE A 129 0.55 -11.91 18.41
CA ILE A 129 -0.65 -11.17 18.84
C ILE A 129 -1.92 -11.98 18.53
N GLU A 130 -2.90 -11.93 19.43
CA GLU A 130 -4.22 -12.54 19.24
C GLU A 130 -5.08 -11.73 18.23
N GLY A 131 -5.95 -12.42 17.49
CA GLY A 131 -6.79 -11.79 16.45
C GLY A 131 -7.65 -10.62 16.95
N ASP A 132 -8.18 -10.72 18.16
CA ASP A 132 -8.99 -9.65 18.78
C ASP A 132 -8.19 -8.35 19.01
N ASP A 133 -6.89 -8.48 19.31
CA ASP A 133 -6.02 -7.32 19.51
C ASP A 133 -5.62 -6.66 18.20
N ILE A 134 -5.46 -7.43 17.11
CA ILE A 134 -5.31 -6.90 15.75
C ILE A 134 -6.53 -6.06 15.42
N GLN A 135 -7.74 -6.63 15.56
CA GLN A 135 -8.98 -5.94 15.21
C GLN A 135 -9.16 -4.62 15.98
N ARG A 136 -8.84 -4.60 17.28
CA ARG A 136 -8.85 -3.35 18.09
C ARG A 136 -7.83 -2.33 17.61
N ASP A 137 -6.68 -2.76 17.12
CA ASP A 137 -5.64 -1.85 16.62
C ASP A 137 -6.00 -1.28 15.24
N LEU A 138 -6.62 -2.08 14.35
CA LEU A 138 -7.09 -1.62 13.04
C LEU A 138 -8.11 -0.47 13.16
N GLN A 139 -8.92 -0.46 14.22
CA GLN A 139 -9.87 0.62 14.52
C GLN A 139 -9.19 1.97 14.87
N LYS A 140 -7.87 1.98 15.14
CA LYS A 140 -7.13 3.21 15.49
C LYS A 140 -6.69 4.03 14.27
N SER A 141 -6.77 3.49 13.05
CA SER A 141 -6.54 4.27 11.83
C SER A 141 -7.66 4.07 10.81
N THR A 142 -7.94 5.14 10.05
CA THR A 142 -8.96 5.11 9.00
C THR A 142 -8.63 4.10 7.92
N MET A 143 -7.35 3.83 7.64
CA MET A 143 -6.94 2.86 6.64
C MET A 143 -5.47 2.47 6.82
N GLY A 144 -5.03 1.41 6.16
CA GLY A 144 -3.63 1.00 6.11
C GLY A 144 -3.43 -0.42 5.59
N VAL A 145 -2.16 -0.81 5.47
CA VAL A 145 -1.74 -2.19 5.21
C VAL A 145 -1.42 -2.84 6.56
N TYR A 146 -1.83 -4.09 6.73
CA TYR A 146 -1.39 -4.92 7.84
C TYR A 146 -0.53 -6.10 7.35
N VAL A 147 0.41 -6.52 8.17
CA VAL A 147 1.25 -7.70 7.95
C VAL A 147 1.25 -8.52 9.24
N ILE A 148 0.82 -9.77 9.14
CA ILE A 148 0.94 -10.75 10.22
C ILE A 148 2.20 -11.56 9.93
N ASN A 149 3.28 -11.30 10.67
CA ASN A 149 4.54 -11.99 10.46
C ASN A 149 4.47 -13.42 10.97
N LYS A 150 5.08 -14.34 10.22
CA LYS A 150 5.09 -15.75 10.57
C LYS A 150 5.97 -16.00 11.80
N GLU A 151 5.40 -16.62 12.82
CA GLU A 151 6.15 -16.98 14.04
C GLU A 151 7.29 -17.96 13.70
N GLY A 152 8.50 -17.64 14.16
CA GLY A 152 9.70 -18.42 13.85
C GLY A 152 10.11 -18.46 12.37
N GLY A 153 9.46 -17.65 11.51
CA GLY A 153 9.75 -17.56 10.09
C GLY A 153 11.04 -16.79 9.78
N GLU A 154 11.53 -16.96 8.56
CA GLU A 154 12.63 -16.16 8.02
C GLU A 154 12.20 -14.69 7.81
N ILE A 155 13.16 -13.78 7.62
CA ILE A 155 12.87 -12.37 7.38
C ILE A 155 11.98 -12.22 6.13
N GLY A 156 10.82 -11.57 6.30
CA GLY A 156 9.83 -11.39 5.23
C GLY A 156 8.75 -12.47 5.16
N ALA A 157 8.90 -13.57 5.92
CA ALA A 157 7.86 -14.58 6.02
C ALA A 157 6.65 -14.02 6.80
N HIS A 158 5.47 -14.24 6.24
CA HIS A 158 4.19 -13.74 6.76
C HIS A 158 3.14 -14.84 6.67
N ASP A 159 2.17 -14.78 7.59
CA ASP A 159 0.97 -15.61 7.55
C ASP A 159 -0.16 -14.91 6.78
N ASP A 160 -0.21 -13.56 6.84
CA ASP A 160 -1.17 -12.77 6.05
C ASP A 160 -0.64 -11.35 5.77
N ILE A 161 -1.07 -10.78 4.65
CA ILE A 161 -0.91 -9.37 4.29
C ILE A 161 -2.26 -8.89 3.76
N GLY A 162 -2.74 -7.78 4.28
CA GLY A 162 -4.02 -7.23 3.83
C GLY A 162 -4.14 -5.73 3.99
N ILE A 163 -5.33 -5.24 3.67
CA ILE A 163 -5.71 -3.83 3.71
C ILE A 163 -6.96 -3.71 4.58
N HIS A 164 -6.94 -2.74 5.50
CA HIS A 164 -8.12 -2.34 6.25
C HIS A 164 -8.55 -0.91 5.91
N VAL A 165 -9.84 -0.66 6.02
CA VAL A 165 -10.46 0.66 5.91
C VAL A 165 -11.59 0.76 6.94
N GLU A 166 -11.61 1.83 7.72
CA GLU A 166 -12.59 2.07 8.79
C GLU A 166 -12.66 0.90 9.79
N GLY A 167 -11.51 0.26 10.02
CA GLY A 167 -11.38 -0.90 10.89
C GLY A 167 -11.95 -2.21 10.32
N GLU A 168 -12.41 -2.22 9.07
CA GLU A 168 -12.87 -3.40 8.34
C GLU A 168 -11.78 -3.93 7.41
N ILE A 169 -11.59 -5.24 7.37
CA ILE A 169 -10.67 -5.88 6.41
C ILE A 169 -11.31 -5.79 5.03
N ILE A 170 -10.65 -5.07 4.11
CA ILE A 170 -11.09 -4.89 2.73
C ILE A 170 -10.48 -5.95 1.82
N LEU A 171 -9.18 -6.21 1.97
CA LEU A 171 -8.44 -7.26 1.27
C LEU A 171 -7.58 -8.03 2.27
N ASP A 172 -7.43 -9.32 2.04
CA ASP A 172 -6.55 -10.24 2.77
C ASP A 172 -5.79 -11.12 1.75
N ASN A 173 -4.85 -11.93 2.23
CA ASN A 173 -4.07 -12.88 1.42
C ASN A 173 -3.35 -12.26 0.22
N ILE A 174 -2.86 -11.03 0.38
CA ILE A 174 -2.11 -10.30 -0.66
C ILE A 174 -0.68 -10.85 -0.72
N GLY A 175 -0.13 -11.04 -1.92
CA GLY A 175 1.14 -11.76 -2.11
C GLY A 175 2.40 -11.00 -1.68
N SER A 176 2.34 -9.68 -1.48
CA SER A 176 3.47 -8.90 -0.96
C SER A 176 3.05 -7.54 -0.40
N VAL A 177 3.91 -6.94 0.43
CA VAL A 177 3.71 -5.59 0.97
C VAL A 177 3.65 -4.54 -0.13
N ALA A 178 4.51 -4.64 -1.15
CA ALA A 178 4.50 -3.68 -2.26
C ALA A 178 3.19 -3.78 -3.06
N GLN A 179 2.68 -5.00 -3.23
CA GLN A 179 1.37 -5.22 -3.86
C GLN A 179 0.26 -4.61 -3.01
N ALA A 180 0.28 -4.83 -1.70
CA ALA A 180 -0.69 -4.22 -0.79
C ALA A 180 -0.64 -2.68 -0.83
N CYS A 181 0.55 -2.06 -0.90
CA CYS A 181 0.65 -0.61 -1.08
C CYS A 181 0.04 -0.13 -2.40
N ALA A 182 0.22 -0.88 -3.50
CA ALA A 182 -0.42 -0.57 -4.78
C ALA A 182 -1.95 -0.71 -4.68
N MET A 183 -2.42 -1.84 -4.16
CA MET A 183 -3.85 -2.13 -4.00
C MET A 183 -4.55 -1.16 -3.05
N MET A 184 -3.84 -0.64 -2.06
CA MET A 184 -4.34 0.39 -1.15
C MET A 184 -4.72 1.67 -1.91
N LEU A 185 -3.89 2.09 -2.87
CA LEU A 185 -4.24 3.19 -3.78
C LEU A 185 -5.46 2.85 -4.64
N GLY A 186 -5.56 1.61 -5.11
CA GLY A 186 -6.74 1.08 -5.79
C GLY A 186 -8.01 1.28 -4.97
N VAL A 187 -8.00 0.80 -3.73
CA VAL A 187 -9.11 0.92 -2.77
C VAL A 187 -9.50 2.39 -2.54
N ILE A 188 -8.52 3.28 -2.35
CA ILE A 188 -8.77 4.73 -2.19
C ILE A 188 -9.57 5.30 -3.37
N TYR A 189 -9.24 4.92 -4.61
CA TYR A 189 -9.95 5.40 -5.80
C TYR A 189 -11.31 4.74 -5.98
N VAL A 190 -11.38 3.42 -5.80
CA VAL A 190 -12.62 2.64 -5.91
C VAL A 190 -13.66 3.14 -4.91
N LEU A 191 -13.24 3.45 -3.68
CA LEU A 191 -14.09 4.00 -2.61
C LEU A 191 -14.17 5.54 -2.60
N ASN A 192 -13.55 6.22 -3.56
CA ASN A 192 -13.55 7.69 -3.64
C ASN A 192 -13.03 8.41 -2.37
N MET A 193 -12.14 7.79 -1.59
CA MET A 193 -11.66 8.30 -0.30
C MET A 193 -10.53 9.33 -0.41
N ALA A 194 -10.54 10.38 0.41
CA ALA A 194 -9.39 11.29 0.50
C ALA A 194 -8.11 10.57 0.95
N TYR A 195 -6.95 11.04 0.50
CA TYR A 195 -5.69 10.59 1.08
C TYR A 195 -5.66 10.94 2.58
N PRO A 196 -5.27 9.99 3.44
CA PRO A 196 -5.15 10.25 4.87
C PRO A 196 -4.08 11.32 5.10
N LYS A 197 -4.32 12.20 6.06
CA LYS A 197 -3.47 13.39 6.29
C LYS A 197 -2.05 13.00 6.68
N GLU A 198 -1.93 11.86 7.34
CA GLU A 198 -0.71 11.25 7.84
C GLU A 198 0.19 10.70 6.73
N LEU A 199 -0.37 10.44 5.53
CA LEU A 199 0.34 9.87 4.38
C LEU A 199 0.09 10.65 3.09
N LYS A 200 -0.26 11.94 3.21
CA LYS A 200 -0.62 12.79 2.08
C LYS A 200 0.50 12.83 1.05
N TYR A 201 1.74 13.06 1.48
CA TYR A 201 2.89 13.19 0.59
C TYR A 201 3.28 11.86 -0.02
N PHE A 202 3.19 10.76 0.73
CA PHE A 202 3.38 9.42 0.20
C PHE A 202 2.43 9.16 -0.98
N TYR A 203 1.12 9.30 -0.77
CA TYR A 203 0.14 9.02 -1.84
C TYR A 203 0.25 10.00 -3.02
N GLU A 204 0.57 11.28 -2.77
CA GLU A 204 0.87 12.22 -3.85
C GLU A 204 2.12 11.83 -4.66
N PHE A 205 3.17 11.32 -4.01
CA PHE A 205 4.35 10.80 -4.70
C PHE A 205 4.00 9.59 -5.55
N ILE A 206 3.26 8.61 -5.00
CA ILE A 206 2.84 7.42 -5.75
C ILE A 206 2.01 7.83 -6.97
N GLN A 207 1.02 8.70 -6.80
CA GLN A 207 0.16 9.17 -7.89
C GLN A 207 0.95 9.90 -8.99
N LYS A 208 1.74 10.91 -8.60
CA LYS A 208 2.37 11.84 -9.55
C LYS A 208 3.66 11.29 -10.14
N VAL A 209 4.46 10.57 -9.35
CA VAL A 209 5.80 10.10 -9.74
C VAL A 209 5.73 8.68 -10.27
N LEU A 210 5.12 7.74 -9.52
CA LEU A 210 5.05 6.36 -9.98
C LEU A 210 3.98 6.19 -11.05
N LEU A 211 2.76 6.65 -10.84
CA LEU A 211 1.67 6.44 -11.80
C LEU A 211 1.56 7.52 -12.88
N LYS A 212 2.31 8.62 -12.76
CA LYS A 212 2.32 9.75 -13.71
C LYS A 212 0.91 10.27 -14.00
N MET A 213 0.05 10.27 -12.98
CA MET A 213 -1.30 10.79 -13.06
C MET A 213 -1.30 12.28 -12.71
N ASP A 214 -2.06 13.07 -13.46
CA ASP A 214 -2.21 14.49 -13.18
C ASP A 214 -2.81 14.70 -11.77
N GLY A 215 -2.27 15.67 -11.04
CA GLY A 215 -2.46 15.85 -9.59
C GLY A 215 -3.86 16.26 -9.15
N GLU A 216 -4.80 16.41 -10.08
CA GLU A 216 -6.21 16.57 -9.75
C GLU A 216 -6.84 15.19 -9.63
N ARG A 217 -6.77 14.65 -8.42
CA ARG A 217 -7.74 13.63 -8.00
C ARG A 217 -9.11 14.16 -8.42
N LEU A 218 -9.91 13.37 -9.16
CA LEU A 218 -11.30 13.73 -9.48
C LEU A 218 -11.92 14.26 -8.19
N SER A 219 -12.19 15.56 -8.15
CA SER A 219 -12.69 16.19 -6.95
C SER A 219 -13.99 15.46 -6.58
N PRO A 220 -14.29 15.24 -5.29
CA PRO A 220 -15.62 14.77 -4.87
C PRO A 220 -16.76 15.73 -5.26
N LYS A 221 -16.46 16.82 -5.99
CA LYS A 221 -17.36 17.86 -6.45
C LYS A 221 -16.92 18.34 -7.82
N SER A 222 -17.61 17.86 -8.85
CA SER A 222 -17.79 18.54 -10.13
C SER A 222 -19.03 17.95 -10.81
N LEU A 223 -20.15 18.08 -10.10
CA LEU A 223 -21.51 18.00 -10.63
C LEU A 223 -22.31 19.10 -9.92
N ASP A 224 -21.98 20.34 -10.26
CA ASP A 224 -22.91 21.48 -10.23
C ASP A 224 -22.95 22.06 -11.64
#